data_AF-A0A9P9FD13-F1
#
_entry.id   AF-A0A9P9FD13-F1
#
_cell.length_a   1.000
_cell.length_b   1.000
_cell.length_c   1.000
_cell.angle_alpha   90.00
_cell.angle_beta   90.00
_cell.angle_gamma   90.00
#
_symmetry.space_group_name_H-M   'P 1'
#
loop_
_entity.id
_entity.type
_entity.pdbx_description
1 polymer ?
#
loop_
_entity_poly.entity_id
_entity_poly.type
_entity_poly.pdbx_seq_one_letter_code
_entity_poly.pdbx_strand_id
1 'polypeptide(L)'
;MSFTHNKPKVQEEGGRSLGLFTSNNGIETNALFEWTAVTHRNFGAHASEVKKRIPTYDDINRPEEARTLKIESIFCGSPAHIIYQCPRPFHTALRTESFVFFRKQDGKPDFESPYILDWTGPPSPAHQHPDYQADKPAWFYDVWSLMMVLSEIAEWRPLSRVFRDEEELRKMRAERRQMVTHPGLRGQRQFTAAVFQKGFGFLDNDRDTLEKLGKWEIKRFFDELCSLLVVKDK
;
A
#
# COMPACT_ATOMS: atom_id res chain seq x y z
N MET A 1 -35.84 8.27 -12.76
CA MET A 1 -34.82 7.90 -13.78
C MET A 1 -34.05 6.72 -13.24
N SER A 2 -34.00 5.63 -14.00
CA SER A 2 -33.27 4.41 -13.65
C SER A 2 -31.80 4.62 -13.96
N PHE A 3 -30.94 4.54 -12.94
CA PHE A 3 -29.49 4.63 -13.11
C PHE A 3 -28.93 3.21 -13.25
N THR A 4 -28.50 2.85 -14.46
CA THR A 4 -27.68 1.67 -14.70
C THR A 4 -26.26 1.95 -14.20
N HIS A 5 -25.97 1.57 -12.96
CA HIS A 5 -24.60 1.46 -12.48
C HIS A 5 -24.08 0.07 -12.83
N ASN A 6 -23.01 0.02 -13.64
CA ASN A 6 -22.28 -1.22 -13.84
C ASN A 6 -21.71 -1.65 -12.49
N LYS A 7 -22.31 -2.68 -11.87
CA LYS A 7 -21.70 -3.39 -10.75
C LYS A 7 -20.26 -3.75 -11.18
N PRO A 8 -19.23 -3.45 -10.37
CA PRO A 8 -17.90 -3.99 -10.61
C PRO A 8 -18.02 -5.52 -10.68
N LYS A 9 -17.50 -6.13 -11.75
CA LYS A 9 -17.43 -7.59 -11.91
C LYS A 9 -16.35 -8.19 -11.00
N VAL A 10 -16.47 -8.00 -9.69
CA VAL A 10 -15.59 -8.66 -8.71
C VAL A 10 -16.46 -9.58 -7.87
N GLN A 11 -16.16 -10.88 -7.94
CA GLN A 11 -16.86 -11.95 -7.25
C GLN A 11 -16.75 -11.81 -5.73
N GLU A 12 -17.81 -12.28 -5.10
CA GLU A 12 -18.14 -12.20 -3.68
C GLU A 12 -17.13 -12.94 -2.80
N GLU A 13 -16.45 -12.20 -1.93
CA GLU A 13 -16.10 -12.47 -0.54
C GLU A 13 -15.37 -11.21 -0.05
N GLY A 14 -15.46 -10.86 1.23
CA GLY A 14 -14.96 -9.57 1.74
C GLY A 14 -13.53 -9.23 1.27
N GLY A 15 -13.28 -7.96 0.99
CA GLY A 15 -11.97 -7.56 0.47
C GLY A 15 -11.86 -6.08 0.13
N ARG A 16 -10.67 -5.68 -0.33
CA ARG A 16 -10.41 -4.35 -0.89
C ARG A 16 -9.90 -4.48 -2.32
N SER A 17 -10.38 -3.61 -3.20
CA SER A 17 -9.91 -3.55 -4.59
C SER A 17 -9.73 -2.11 -5.04
N LEU A 18 -8.66 -1.83 -5.79
CA LEU A 18 -8.51 -0.56 -6.51
C LEU A 18 -9.24 -0.63 -7.85
N GLY A 19 -9.91 0.44 -8.23
CA GLY A 19 -10.60 0.54 -9.51
C GLY A 19 -10.95 1.98 -9.87
N LEU A 20 -11.66 2.16 -10.97
CA LEU A 20 -12.18 3.46 -11.39
C LEU A 20 -13.59 3.66 -10.82
N PHE A 21 -13.84 4.85 -10.29
CA PHE A 21 -15.13 5.30 -9.79
C PHE A 21 -15.53 6.57 -10.53
N THR A 22 -16.76 6.58 -11.05
CA THR A 22 -17.37 7.78 -11.62
C THR A 22 -18.26 8.44 -10.56
N SER A 23 -17.89 9.63 -10.12
CA SER A 23 -18.69 10.40 -9.16
C SER A 23 -19.97 10.97 -9.78
N ASN A 24 -20.87 11.50 -8.95
CA ASN A 24 -22.17 12.03 -9.38
C ASN A 24 -22.08 13.20 -10.38
N ASN A 25 -20.94 13.89 -10.44
CA ASN A 25 -20.64 14.95 -11.39
C ASN A 25 -19.97 14.43 -12.69
N GLY A 26 -19.88 13.12 -12.88
CA GLY A 26 -19.31 12.49 -14.07
C GLY A 26 -17.78 12.41 -14.09
N ILE A 27 -17.08 12.81 -13.04
CA ILE A 27 -15.62 12.74 -12.96
C ILE A 27 -15.21 11.30 -12.63
N GLU A 28 -14.27 10.76 -13.42
CA GLU A 28 -13.68 9.44 -13.15
C GLU A 28 -12.41 9.60 -12.31
N THR A 29 -12.29 8.82 -11.24
CA THR A 29 -11.14 8.85 -10.35
C THR A 29 -10.77 7.45 -9.88
N ASN A 30 -9.51 7.26 -9.51
CA ASN A 30 -9.10 6.03 -8.85
C ASN A 30 -9.73 5.97 -7.46
N ALA A 31 -10.24 4.80 -7.10
CA ALA A 31 -10.91 4.58 -5.84
C ALA A 31 -10.55 3.22 -5.25
N LEU A 32 -10.47 3.18 -3.92
CA LEU A 32 -10.40 1.94 -3.16
C LEU A 32 -11.83 1.55 -2.78
N PHE A 33 -12.24 0.37 -3.20
CA PHE A 33 -13.53 -0.23 -2.88
C PHE A 33 -13.34 -1.20 -1.72
N GLU A 34 -14.02 -0.96 -0.61
CA GLU A 34 -14.07 -1.89 0.53
C GLU A 34 -15.46 -2.53 0.59
N TRP A 35 -15.47 -3.86 0.43
CA TRP A 35 -16.66 -4.69 0.47
C TRP A 35 -16.97 -5.04 1.92
N THR A 36 -18.14 -4.64 2.41
CA THR A 36 -18.56 -4.92 3.79
C THR A 36 -19.75 -5.86 3.78
N ALA A 37 -19.89 -6.65 4.85
CA ALA A 37 -21.06 -7.49 5.08
C ALA A 37 -22.36 -6.66 5.10
N VAL A 38 -23.52 -7.33 5.16
CA VAL A 38 -24.83 -6.66 5.24
C VAL A 38 -24.81 -5.58 6.33
N THR A 39 -24.88 -4.32 5.93
CA THR A 39 -24.81 -3.19 6.87
C THR A 39 -26.16 -2.92 7.51
N HIS A 40 -26.14 -2.55 8.79
CA HIS A 40 -27.33 -2.08 9.51
C HIS A 40 -27.97 -0.88 8.80
N ARG A 41 -29.31 -0.71 8.92
CA ARG A 41 -30.07 0.38 8.25
C ARG A 41 -29.53 1.78 8.52
N ASN A 42 -28.85 1.98 9.65
CA ASN A 42 -28.29 3.28 10.07
C ASN A 42 -26.86 3.54 9.59
N PHE A 43 -26.23 2.58 8.89
CA PHE A 43 -24.82 2.69 8.47
C PHE A 43 -24.57 3.91 7.58
N GLY A 44 -25.45 4.17 6.61
CA GLY A 44 -25.34 5.35 5.74
C GLY A 44 -25.35 6.68 6.50
N ALA A 45 -26.13 6.78 7.59
CA ALA A 45 -26.16 7.97 8.43
C ALA A 45 -24.86 8.14 9.23
N HIS A 46 -24.32 7.04 9.79
CA HIS A 46 -23.05 7.07 10.52
C HIS A 46 -21.89 7.41 9.61
N ALA A 47 -21.82 6.78 8.44
CA ALA A 47 -20.76 7.01 7.48
C ALA A 47 -20.83 8.43 6.87
N SER A 48 -22.03 8.99 6.69
CA SER A 48 -22.19 10.42 6.32
C SER A 48 -21.67 11.36 7.40
N GLU A 49 -21.89 11.03 8.67
CA GLU A 49 -21.37 11.81 9.80
C GLU A 49 -19.85 11.68 9.91
N VAL A 50 -19.29 10.49 9.68
CA VAL A 50 -17.84 10.28 9.58
C VAL A 50 -17.26 11.10 8.44
N LYS A 51 -17.88 11.09 7.24
CA LYS A 51 -17.41 11.87 6.09
C LYS A 51 -17.27 13.36 6.39
N LYS A 52 -18.19 13.94 7.19
CA LYS A 52 -18.10 15.34 7.62
C LYS A 52 -16.97 15.63 8.60
N ARG A 53 -16.49 14.60 9.32
CA ARG A 53 -15.48 14.72 10.37
C ARG A 53 -14.07 14.36 9.90
N ILE A 54 -13.93 13.75 8.71
CA ILE A 54 -12.61 13.46 8.12
C ILE A 54 -11.95 14.79 7.74
N PRO A 55 -10.80 15.13 8.33
CA PRO A 55 -10.11 16.38 8.04
C PRO A 55 -9.75 16.53 6.56
N THR A 56 -9.89 17.73 6.02
CA THR A 56 -9.43 18.08 4.67
C THR A 56 -7.98 18.57 4.71
N TYR A 57 -7.33 18.69 3.56
CA TYR A 57 -5.98 19.26 3.47
C TYR A 57 -5.88 20.67 4.07
N ASP A 58 -6.98 21.41 4.08
CA ASP A 58 -7.08 22.75 4.67
C ASP A 58 -7.31 22.74 6.19
N ASP A 59 -7.46 21.56 6.82
CA ASP A 59 -7.65 21.44 8.26
C ASP A 59 -6.30 21.57 9.00
N ILE A 60 -6.02 22.78 9.46
CA ILE A 60 -4.80 23.14 10.19
C ILE A 60 -4.69 22.47 11.57
N ASN A 61 -5.78 21.96 12.13
CA ASN A 61 -5.79 21.42 13.49
C ASN A 61 -5.46 19.94 13.55
N ARG A 62 -5.66 19.20 12.44
CA ARG A 62 -5.44 17.75 12.33
C ARG A 62 -4.73 17.38 11.01
N PRO A 63 -3.58 18.01 10.69
CA PRO A 63 -2.91 17.87 9.40
C PRO A 63 -2.38 16.45 9.12
N GLU A 64 -2.18 15.63 10.15
CA GLU A 64 -1.84 14.21 10.06
C GLU A 64 -3.02 13.35 9.61
N GLU A 65 -4.25 13.71 9.98
CA GLU A 65 -5.44 12.94 9.63
C GLU A 65 -5.96 13.25 8.22
N ALA A 66 -5.65 14.44 7.69
CA ALA A 66 -5.82 14.75 6.28
C ALA A 66 -4.98 13.84 5.35
N ARG A 67 -4.10 13.00 5.94
CA ARG A 67 -3.23 12.04 5.24
C ARG A 67 -3.83 10.66 5.01
N THR A 68 -5.09 10.48 5.39
CA THR A 68 -5.84 9.24 5.16
C THR A 68 -6.74 9.30 3.92
N LEU A 69 -7.22 8.14 3.50
CA LEU A 69 -8.18 8.00 2.41
C LEU A 69 -9.53 8.66 2.77
N LYS A 70 -10.04 9.50 1.87
CA LYS A 70 -11.34 10.17 2.07
C LYS A 70 -12.48 9.26 1.65
N ILE A 71 -13.55 9.18 2.45
CA ILE A 71 -14.78 8.49 2.04
C ILE A 71 -15.47 9.32 0.96
N GLU A 72 -15.48 8.82 -0.26
CA GLU A 72 -16.14 9.45 -1.40
C GLU A 72 -17.63 9.12 -1.42
N SER A 73 -17.97 7.83 -1.36
CA SER A 73 -19.36 7.36 -1.43
C SER A 73 -19.58 6.12 -0.58
N ILE A 74 -20.83 5.92 -0.15
CA ILE A 74 -21.29 4.69 0.49
C ILE A 74 -22.48 4.17 -0.30
N PHE A 75 -22.40 2.93 -0.78
CA PHE A 75 -23.53 2.22 -1.35
C PHE A 75 -24.13 1.27 -0.31
N CYS A 76 -25.28 1.65 0.23
CA CYS A 76 -26.06 0.80 1.12
C CYS A 76 -26.79 -0.26 0.29
N GLY A 77 -26.21 -1.46 0.20
CA GLY A 77 -26.77 -2.64 -0.45
C GLY A 77 -26.36 -3.90 0.29
N SER A 78 -26.66 -5.08 -0.28
CA SER A 78 -26.06 -6.35 0.17
C SER A 78 -25.21 -6.90 -0.98
N PRO A 79 -23.87 -6.86 -0.88
CA PRO A 79 -23.05 -6.23 0.16
C PRO A 79 -23.10 -4.69 0.11
N ALA A 80 -22.68 -4.02 1.20
CA ALA A 80 -22.50 -2.58 1.21
C ALA A 80 -21.07 -2.21 0.83
N HIS A 81 -20.90 -1.03 0.23
CA HIS A 81 -19.62 -0.62 -0.34
C HIS A 81 -19.22 0.71 0.24
N ILE A 82 -18.02 0.80 0.78
CA ILE A 82 -17.37 2.07 1.10
C ILE A 82 -16.38 2.34 -0.03
N ILE A 83 -16.52 3.49 -0.67
CA ILE A 83 -15.63 3.94 -1.71
C ILE A 83 -14.78 5.05 -1.15
N TYR A 84 -13.47 4.83 -1.17
CA TYR A 84 -12.52 5.84 -0.80
C TYR A 84 -11.93 6.51 -2.04
N GLN A 85 -11.85 7.84 -2.02
CA GLN A 85 -11.12 8.59 -3.02
C GLN A 85 -9.63 8.30 -2.88
N CYS A 86 -9.03 7.77 -3.94
CA CYS A 86 -7.62 7.47 -4.01
C CYS A 86 -7.01 8.32 -5.13
N PRO A 87 -6.55 9.56 -4.84
CA PRO A 87 -6.12 10.49 -5.88
C PRO A 87 -4.92 9.97 -6.68
N ARG A 88 -4.21 8.96 -6.16
CA ARG A 88 -3.08 8.31 -6.83
C ARG A 88 -3.22 6.79 -6.75
N PRO A 89 -2.99 6.05 -7.84
CA PRO A 89 -3.06 4.58 -7.84
C PRO A 89 -1.92 3.92 -7.05
N PHE A 90 -0.92 4.70 -6.63
CA PHE A 90 0.27 4.27 -5.90
C PHE A 90 0.38 5.07 -4.60
N HIS A 91 0.79 4.40 -3.53
CA HIS A 91 0.88 4.98 -2.19
C HIS A 91 2.00 6.03 -2.11
N THR A 92 3.14 5.76 -2.73
CA THR A 92 4.36 6.58 -2.83
C THR A 92 5.06 6.95 -1.52
N ALA A 93 4.42 6.74 -0.36
CA ALA A 93 4.93 7.13 0.95
C ALA A 93 4.95 6.01 2.00
N LEU A 94 5.00 4.75 1.56
CA LEU A 94 5.00 3.59 2.47
C LEU A 94 6.21 3.61 3.40
N ARG A 95 5.96 3.36 4.67
CA ARG A 95 6.93 3.17 5.75
C ARG A 95 6.38 2.16 6.75
N THR A 96 7.22 1.70 7.68
CA THR A 96 6.78 0.70 8.67
C THR A 96 5.54 1.17 9.45
N GLU A 97 5.43 2.46 9.77
CA GLU A 97 4.26 3.03 10.47
C GLU A 97 2.99 3.15 9.63
N SER A 98 3.07 2.94 8.31
CA SER A 98 1.89 2.96 7.45
C SER A 98 0.99 1.75 7.67
N PHE A 99 1.44 0.70 8.37
CA PHE A 99 0.69 -0.54 8.56
C PHE A 99 0.05 -0.59 9.94
N VAL A 100 -1.27 -0.72 9.98
CA VAL A 100 -2.07 -0.88 11.21
C VAL A 100 -2.74 -2.24 11.23
N PHE A 101 -2.56 -2.98 12.31
CA PHE A 101 -3.15 -4.30 12.50
C PHE A 101 -4.25 -4.22 13.55
N PHE A 102 -5.49 -4.53 13.17
CA PHE A 102 -6.59 -4.63 14.14
C PHE A 102 -6.48 -5.90 14.96
N ARG A 103 -7.16 -5.94 16.11
CA ARG A 103 -7.25 -7.16 16.91
C ARG A 103 -8.34 -8.07 16.34
N LYS A 104 -8.02 -9.37 16.22
CA LYS A 104 -8.98 -10.46 16.04
C LYS A 104 -9.83 -10.61 17.32
N GLN A 105 -10.89 -11.40 17.24
CA GLN A 105 -11.81 -11.64 18.37
C GLN A 105 -11.11 -12.27 19.59
N ASP A 106 -10.00 -12.98 19.38
CA ASP A 106 -9.16 -13.56 20.44
C ASP A 106 -8.21 -12.53 21.11
N GLY A 107 -8.30 -11.26 20.71
CA GLY A 107 -7.50 -10.16 21.24
C GLY A 107 -6.12 -10.01 20.61
N LYS A 108 -5.70 -10.92 19.72
CA LYS A 108 -4.38 -10.84 19.05
C LYS A 108 -4.45 -9.97 17.79
N PRO A 109 -3.37 -9.28 17.40
CA PRO A 109 -3.34 -8.57 16.12
C PRO A 109 -3.56 -9.52 14.93
N ASP A 110 -4.34 -9.06 13.96
CA ASP A 110 -4.52 -9.71 12.68
C ASP A 110 -3.39 -9.31 11.72
N PHE A 111 -2.34 -10.12 11.67
CA PHE A 111 -1.19 -9.87 10.78
C PHE A 111 -1.45 -10.21 9.31
N GLU A 112 -2.58 -10.83 8.97
CA GLU A 112 -2.89 -11.25 7.60
C GLU A 112 -3.51 -10.11 6.78
N SER A 113 -4.16 -9.14 7.46
CA SER A 113 -4.94 -8.10 6.82
C SER A 113 -4.65 -6.69 7.38
N PRO A 114 -3.43 -6.15 7.21
CA PRO A 114 -3.14 -4.79 7.65
C PRO A 114 -3.98 -3.75 6.92
N TYR A 115 -4.31 -2.68 7.63
CA TYR A 115 -4.78 -1.43 7.04
C TYR A 115 -3.57 -0.58 6.70
N ILE A 116 -3.59 0.01 5.51
CA ILE A 116 -2.52 0.92 5.05
C ILE A 116 -3.02 2.34 5.26
N LEU A 117 -2.27 3.14 6.01
CA LEU A 117 -2.49 4.57 6.28
C LEU A 117 -1.41 5.41 5.59
N ASP A 118 -1.52 6.73 5.70
CA ASP A 118 -0.57 7.72 5.15
C ASP A 118 -0.54 7.83 3.62
N TRP A 119 -1.65 7.50 2.97
CA TRP A 119 -1.84 7.58 1.51
C TRP A 119 -1.55 8.95 0.90
N THR A 120 -1.58 10.01 1.71
CA THR A 120 -1.32 11.37 1.24
C THR A 120 -0.09 12.02 1.87
N GLY A 121 0.63 11.28 2.70
CA GLY A 121 1.87 11.75 3.32
C GLY A 121 3.01 11.94 2.31
N PRO A 122 4.01 12.76 2.65
CA PRO A 122 5.23 12.84 1.84
C PRO A 122 6.03 11.53 1.97
N PRO A 123 6.74 11.11 0.90
CA PRO A 123 7.66 9.99 0.97
C PRO A 123 8.75 10.22 2.02
N SER A 124 9.07 9.20 2.80
CA SER A 124 10.26 9.22 3.65
C SER A 124 11.49 9.00 2.77
N PRO A 125 12.51 9.87 2.81
CA PRO A 125 13.72 9.65 2.02
C PRO A 125 14.35 8.29 2.30
N ALA A 126 14.33 7.76 3.51
CA ALA A 126 14.87 6.42 3.79
C ALA A 126 14.18 5.28 3.00
N HIS A 127 12.89 5.44 2.69
CA HIS A 127 12.04 4.43 2.04
C HIS A 127 11.77 4.71 0.57
N GLN A 128 12.20 5.87 0.08
CA GLN A 128 11.92 6.32 -1.27
C GLN A 128 12.87 5.66 -2.27
N HIS A 129 12.37 5.35 -3.47
CA HIS A 129 13.21 4.89 -4.58
C HIS A 129 14.27 5.94 -4.94
N PRO A 130 15.51 5.58 -5.31
CA PRO A 130 16.55 6.52 -5.72
C PRO A 130 16.09 7.47 -6.85
N ASP A 131 15.44 6.93 -7.88
CA ASP A 131 14.95 7.70 -9.03
C ASP A 131 13.52 8.24 -8.87
N TYR A 132 13.09 8.51 -7.63
CA TYR A 132 11.73 8.98 -7.37
C TYR A 132 11.46 10.35 -8.03
N GLN A 133 10.31 10.45 -8.69
CA GLN A 133 9.79 11.68 -9.29
C GLN A 133 8.36 11.91 -8.78
N ALA A 134 8.14 13.02 -8.09
CA ALA A 134 6.86 13.30 -7.42
C ALA A 134 5.70 13.51 -8.40
N ASP A 135 5.99 14.04 -9.58
CA ASP A 135 5.07 14.29 -10.69
C ASP A 135 4.77 13.03 -11.53
N LYS A 136 5.60 11.99 -11.40
CA LYS A 136 5.46 10.72 -12.13
C LYS A 136 5.45 9.52 -11.18
N PRO A 137 4.33 9.31 -10.47
CA PRO A 137 4.20 8.18 -9.56
C PRO A 137 4.19 6.86 -10.33
N ALA A 138 4.92 5.87 -9.83
CA ALA A 138 5.05 4.57 -10.47
C ALA A 138 4.95 3.43 -9.45
N TRP A 139 4.43 2.29 -9.89
CA TRP A 139 4.20 1.11 -9.06
C TRP A 139 5.47 0.59 -8.37
N PHE A 140 6.62 0.67 -9.05
CA PHE A 140 7.89 0.18 -8.53
C PHE A 140 8.45 1.04 -7.39
N TYR A 141 7.96 2.27 -7.19
CA TYR A 141 8.27 3.05 -5.99
C TYR A 141 7.68 2.40 -4.74
N ASP A 142 6.43 1.92 -4.81
CA ASP A 142 5.78 1.24 -3.69
C ASP A 142 6.48 -0.09 -3.38
N VAL A 143 6.91 -0.80 -4.42
CA VAL A 143 7.69 -2.04 -4.26
C VAL A 143 9.02 -1.77 -3.58
N TRP A 144 9.74 -0.72 -3.99
CA TRP A 144 10.96 -0.30 -3.31
C TRP A 144 10.72 0.02 -1.84
N SER A 145 9.71 0.86 -1.54
CA SER A 145 9.37 1.18 -0.16
C SER A 145 9.00 -0.05 0.64
N LEU A 146 8.24 -0.98 0.05
CA LEU A 146 7.91 -2.27 0.68
C LEU A 146 9.16 -3.11 0.97
N MET A 147 10.12 -3.19 0.03
CA MET A 147 11.38 -3.89 0.27
C MET A 147 12.16 -3.26 1.43
N MET A 148 12.18 -1.93 1.53
CA MET A 148 12.82 -1.24 2.65
C MET A 148 12.10 -1.53 3.98
N VAL A 149 10.75 -1.46 4.03
CA VAL A 149 9.96 -1.79 5.23
C VAL A 149 10.19 -3.24 5.67
N LEU A 150 10.10 -4.19 4.74
CA LEU A 150 10.35 -5.60 5.04
C LEU A 150 11.77 -5.82 5.56
N SER A 151 12.75 -5.05 5.07
CA SER A 151 14.13 -5.13 5.56
C SER A 151 14.30 -4.61 6.99
N GLU A 152 13.47 -3.64 7.43
CA GLU A 152 13.44 -3.19 8.82
C GLU A 152 12.92 -4.29 9.73
N ILE A 153 11.84 -4.97 9.31
CA ILE A 153 11.22 -6.07 10.04
C ILE A 153 12.16 -7.27 10.11
N ALA A 154 12.75 -7.68 8.97
CA ALA A 154 13.62 -8.85 8.89
C ALA A 154 14.88 -8.74 9.76
N GLU A 155 15.44 -7.54 9.86
CA GLU A 155 16.61 -7.28 10.70
C GLU A 155 16.25 -6.78 12.11
N TRP A 156 14.96 -6.62 12.40
CA TRP A 156 14.45 -6.02 13.63
C TRP A 156 15.18 -4.71 13.99
N ARG A 157 15.42 -3.89 12.96
CA ARG A 157 16.26 -2.70 13.03
C ARG A 157 15.69 -1.62 12.12
N PRO A 158 15.17 -0.51 12.66
CA PRO A 158 14.69 0.60 11.84
C PRO A 158 15.80 1.24 10.98
N LEU A 159 15.41 1.90 9.89
CA LEU A 159 16.29 2.75 9.10
C LEU A 159 16.54 4.07 9.83
N SER A 160 17.76 4.60 9.71
CA SER A 160 18.02 5.95 10.19
C SER A 160 17.20 6.95 9.37
N ARG A 161 16.60 7.92 10.06
CA ARG A 161 15.94 9.08 9.45
C ARG A 161 16.82 10.31 9.41
N VAL A 162 18.01 10.21 10.00
CA VAL A 162 18.99 11.28 10.11
C VAL A 162 20.17 10.90 9.24
N PHE A 163 20.43 11.71 8.23
CA PHE A 163 21.55 11.61 7.30
C PHE A 163 21.93 13.04 6.89
N ARG A 164 23.22 13.27 6.60
CA ARG A 164 23.73 14.61 6.30
C ARG A 164 23.49 15.01 4.85
N ASP A 165 23.57 14.05 3.94
CA ASP A 165 23.52 14.25 2.50
C ASP A 165 22.99 13.00 1.77
N GLU A 166 22.85 13.12 0.46
CA GLU A 166 22.37 12.05 -0.42
C GLU A 166 23.34 10.86 -0.49
N GLU A 167 24.64 11.09 -0.32
CA GLU A 167 25.66 10.05 -0.37
C GLU A 167 25.59 9.14 0.85
N GLU A 168 25.39 9.71 2.04
CA GLU A 168 25.13 8.98 3.27
C GLU A 168 23.83 8.17 3.17
N LEU A 169 22.77 8.76 2.62
CA LEU A 169 21.51 8.07 2.36
C LEU A 169 21.68 6.88 1.40
N ARG A 170 22.43 7.09 0.31
CA ARG A 170 22.75 6.05 -0.68
C ARG A 170 23.53 4.90 -0.04
N LYS A 171 24.55 5.22 0.76
CA LYS A 171 25.35 4.23 1.49
C LYS A 171 24.50 3.44 2.48
N MET A 172 23.65 4.11 3.27
CA MET A 172 22.75 3.44 4.22
C MET A 172 21.80 2.46 3.52
N ARG A 173 21.20 2.86 2.39
CA ARG A 173 20.33 1.97 1.60
C ARG A 173 21.10 0.77 1.04
N ALA A 174 22.30 0.99 0.53
CA ALA A 174 23.17 -0.08 0.01
C ALA A 174 23.56 -1.08 1.11
N GLU A 175 23.97 -0.59 2.29
CA GLU A 175 24.27 -1.42 3.45
C GLU A 175 23.05 -2.23 3.89
N ARG A 176 21.88 -1.59 3.99
CA ARG A 176 20.63 -2.29 4.33
C ARG A 176 20.35 -3.43 3.35
N ARG A 177 20.43 -3.14 2.05
CA ARG A 177 20.22 -4.13 1.01
C ARG A 177 21.20 -5.29 1.14
N GLN A 178 22.48 -5.01 1.38
CA GLN A 178 23.49 -6.05 1.56
C GLN A 178 23.16 -6.96 2.74
N MET A 179 22.72 -6.40 3.88
CA MET A 179 22.35 -7.18 5.07
C MET A 179 21.28 -8.22 4.77
N VAL A 180 20.26 -7.85 4.00
CA VAL A 180 19.11 -8.72 3.74
C VAL A 180 19.21 -9.55 2.47
N THR A 181 20.22 -9.32 1.63
CA THR A 181 20.43 -10.10 0.38
C THR A 181 21.67 -11.00 0.43
N HIS A 182 22.41 -11.01 1.54
CA HIS A 182 23.69 -11.71 1.62
C HIS A 182 23.53 -13.24 1.39
N PRO A 183 24.26 -13.84 0.43
CA PRO A 183 24.09 -15.25 0.08
C PRO A 183 24.50 -16.22 1.20
N GLY A 184 25.30 -15.75 2.17
CA GLY A 184 25.72 -16.51 3.34
C GLY A 184 24.69 -16.62 4.48
N LEU A 185 23.48 -16.05 4.34
CA LEU A 185 22.43 -16.13 5.35
C LEU A 185 21.92 -17.57 5.52
N ARG A 186 21.70 -18.01 6.77
CA ARG A 186 21.30 -19.38 7.12
C ARG A 186 19.96 -19.41 7.85
N GLY A 187 19.29 -20.57 7.82
CA GLY A 187 18.03 -20.79 8.53
C GLY A 187 16.88 -19.95 7.98
N GLN A 188 16.00 -19.43 8.84
CA GLN A 188 14.87 -18.58 8.42
C GLN A 188 15.30 -17.35 7.60
N ARG A 189 16.51 -16.82 7.83
CA ARG A 189 17.06 -15.69 7.09
C ARG A 189 17.41 -16.02 5.63
N GLN A 190 17.57 -17.29 5.28
CA GLN A 190 17.81 -17.70 3.89
C GLN A 190 16.55 -17.55 3.04
N PHE A 191 15.38 -17.85 3.60
CA PHE A 191 14.10 -17.71 2.90
C PHE A 191 13.76 -16.25 2.64
N THR A 192 13.97 -15.39 3.64
CA THR A 192 13.78 -13.95 3.46
C THR A 192 14.78 -13.36 2.47
N ALA A 193 16.02 -13.86 2.43
CA ALA A 193 17.03 -13.40 1.48
C ALA A 193 16.61 -13.59 0.02
N ALA A 194 15.95 -14.69 -0.33
CA ALA A 194 15.46 -14.93 -1.69
C ALA A 194 14.42 -13.88 -2.12
N VAL A 195 13.52 -13.50 -1.21
CA VAL A 195 12.53 -12.44 -1.44
C VAL A 195 13.22 -11.12 -1.73
N PHE A 196 14.20 -10.73 -0.90
CA PHE A 196 14.94 -9.47 -1.09
C PHE A 196 15.81 -9.49 -2.35
N GLN A 197 16.47 -10.60 -2.66
CA GLN A 197 17.25 -10.75 -3.89
C GLN A 197 16.37 -10.60 -5.12
N LYS A 198 15.19 -11.23 -5.12
CA LYS A 198 14.21 -11.10 -6.20
C LYS A 198 13.67 -9.67 -6.31
N GLY A 199 13.26 -9.09 -5.18
CA GLY A 199 12.69 -7.75 -5.12
C GLY A 199 13.69 -6.68 -5.56
N PHE A 200 14.82 -6.56 -4.85
CA PHE A 200 15.86 -5.58 -5.20
C PHE A 200 16.50 -5.86 -6.56
N GLY A 201 16.73 -7.13 -6.92
CA GLY A 201 17.29 -7.47 -8.24
C GLY A 201 16.35 -7.11 -9.39
N PHE A 202 15.03 -7.17 -9.18
CA PHE A 202 14.07 -6.66 -10.16
C PHE A 202 14.09 -5.13 -10.23
N LEU A 203 14.23 -4.46 -9.09
CA LEU A 203 14.29 -3.00 -9.00
C LEU A 203 15.61 -2.39 -9.49
N ASP A 204 16.64 -3.19 -9.75
CA ASP A 204 17.90 -2.74 -10.35
C ASP A 204 17.78 -2.43 -11.85
N ASN A 205 16.68 -2.86 -12.50
CA ASN A 205 16.40 -2.44 -13.86
C ASN A 205 16.25 -0.92 -13.91
N ASP A 206 16.71 -0.31 -15.01
CA ASP A 206 16.55 1.12 -15.20
C ASP A 206 15.07 1.50 -15.26
N ARG A 207 14.80 2.78 -14.98
CA ARG A 207 13.45 3.34 -14.97
C ARG A 207 12.68 3.07 -16.27
N ASP A 208 13.30 3.26 -17.42
CA ASP A 208 12.63 3.11 -18.71
C ASP A 208 12.20 1.66 -18.92
N THR A 209 13.02 0.70 -18.49
CA THR A 209 12.67 -0.71 -18.49
C THR A 209 11.48 -0.99 -17.57
N LEU A 210 11.50 -0.49 -16.33
CA LEU A 210 10.42 -0.70 -15.35
C LEU A 210 9.09 -0.07 -15.77
N GLU A 211 9.12 1.09 -16.43
CA GLU A 211 7.94 1.79 -16.93
C GLU A 211 7.29 1.11 -18.14
N LYS A 212 8.08 0.38 -18.95
CA LYS A 212 7.59 -0.31 -20.15
C LYS A 212 6.96 -1.68 -19.87
N LEU A 213 7.08 -2.18 -18.64
CA LEU A 213 6.56 -3.50 -18.27
C LEU A 213 5.04 -3.57 -18.42
N GLY A 214 4.58 -4.65 -19.04
CA GLY A 214 3.17 -4.95 -19.17
C GLY A 214 2.56 -5.48 -17.86
N LYS A 215 1.23 -5.40 -17.75
CA LYS A 215 0.47 -5.91 -16.59
C LYS A 215 0.81 -7.37 -16.25
N TRP A 216 1.05 -8.22 -17.25
CA TRP A 216 1.40 -9.62 -17.04
C TRP A 216 2.78 -9.82 -16.42
N GLU A 217 3.76 -9.00 -16.81
CA GLU A 217 5.11 -9.07 -16.26
C GLU A 217 5.13 -8.59 -14.81
N ILE A 218 4.42 -7.50 -14.54
CA ILE A 218 4.20 -6.98 -13.17
C ILE A 218 3.50 -8.04 -12.31
N LYS A 219 2.42 -8.66 -12.81
CA LYS A 219 1.73 -9.73 -12.09
C LYS A 219 2.67 -10.90 -11.80
N ARG A 220 3.41 -11.38 -12.81
CA ARG A 220 4.36 -12.48 -12.64
C ARG A 220 5.42 -12.17 -11.58
N PHE A 221 5.93 -10.94 -11.56
CA PHE A 221 6.86 -10.50 -10.52
C PHE A 221 6.27 -10.63 -9.11
N PHE A 222 5.04 -10.16 -8.90
CA PHE A 222 4.37 -10.30 -7.60
C PHE A 222 4.04 -11.76 -7.26
N ASP A 223 3.56 -12.55 -8.22
CA ASP A 223 3.27 -13.98 -8.02
C ASP A 223 4.56 -14.72 -7.56
N GLU A 224 5.69 -14.42 -8.20
CA GLU A 224 6.98 -15.01 -7.85
C GLU A 224 7.45 -14.56 -6.46
N LEU A 225 7.34 -13.26 -6.12
CA LEU A 225 7.64 -12.78 -4.76
C LEU A 225 6.79 -13.48 -3.70
N CYS A 226 5.48 -13.59 -3.92
CA CYS A 226 4.57 -14.29 -3.00
C CYS A 226 4.93 -15.78 -2.89
N SER A 227 5.30 -16.44 -3.99
CA SER A 227 5.70 -17.85 -3.96
C SER A 227 6.95 -18.11 -3.11
N LEU A 228 7.85 -17.13 -2.99
CA LEU A 228 9.03 -17.21 -2.13
C LEU A 228 8.71 -17.05 -0.64
N LEU A 229 7.55 -16.46 -0.31
CA LEU A 229 7.05 -16.29 1.06
C LEU A 229 6.23 -17.48 1.56
N VAL A 230 5.75 -18.35 0.65
CA VAL A 230 5.04 -19.57 1.05
C VAL A 230 6.04 -20.53 1.70
N VAL A 231 5.99 -20.59 3.03
CA VAL A 231 6.70 -21.61 3.80
C VAL A 231 6.14 -22.96 3.34
N LYS A 232 6.97 -23.76 2.67
CA LYS A 232 6.68 -25.19 2.54
C LYS A 232 6.88 -25.79 3.91
N ASP A 233 5.79 -25.98 4.64
CA ASP A 233 5.79 -26.81 5.85
C ASP A 233 6.47 -28.14 5.51
N LYS A 234 7.55 -28.44 6.23
CA LYS A 234 8.21 -29.74 6.23
C LYS A 234 7.96 -30.39 7.59
#